data_AF-A0A2E5S6Y3-F1
#
_entry.id   AF-A0A2E5S6Y3-F1
#
_cell.length_a   1.000
_cell.length_b   1.000
_cell.length_c   1.000
_cell.angle_alpha   90.00
_cell.angle_beta   90.00
_cell.angle_gamma   90.00
#
_symmetry.space_group_name_H-M   'P 1'
#
loop_
_entity.id
_entity.type
_entity.pdbx_description
1 polymer ?
#
loop_
_entity_poly.entity_id
_entity_poly.type
_entity_poly.pdbx_seq_one_letter_code
_entity_poly.pdbx_strand_id
1 'polypeptide(L)'
;MRWATNGQKRHCILWSILLTGHVAISHCVKDFPESPFESDAAVLLADLDGANDFFIARSPDTVSNLAIWYKADSITLSDGDPVLTWTDDSGSGNDAVSGTVGMQPVFKENQINDLPAVQLDGIDDEMVSTDVAFDSHTVFFVARFTKPFPGSDFRMNVISKHHNVPNHSTALYFNWRNDGSSFATFRNSVDGATEFFAGRSVNPDQWYIVAGTFNGIISSIFIDGELADASDSNAGVINDTSFPFYIGRNANTLAHRFEGEIAEIIMFREHISDQHRVEIECYLGLKYALPLPHNCTY
;
A
#
# COMPACT_ATOMS: atom_id res chain seq x y z
N MET A 1 -27.10 28.53 30.87
CA MET A 1 -28.31 27.70 30.60
C MET A 1 -29.01 28.30 29.38
N ARG A 2 -29.11 27.52 28.29
CA ARG A 2 -29.91 27.70 27.05
C ARG A 2 -29.51 28.76 26.00
N TRP A 3 -29.86 28.39 24.76
CA TRP A 3 -29.34 28.70 23.42
C TRP A 3 -30.24 29.63 22.59
N ALA A 4 -29.70 30.01 21.41
CA ALA A 4 -30.32 30.33 20.10
C ALA A 4 -30.65 31.81 19.83
N THR A 5 -30.30 32.39 18.66
CA THR A 5 -30.71 31.94 17.32
C THR A 5 -29.70 32.24 16.18
N ASN A 6 -29.74 31.32 15.20
CA ASN A 6 -29.01 31.25 13.93
C ASN A 6 -29.36 32.37 12.93
N GLY A 7 -28.36 32.80 12.16
CA GLY A 7 -28.56 33.48 10.88
C GLY A 7 -27.74 32.81 9.77
N GLN A 8 -28.36 31.93 8.98
CA GLN A 8 -27.82 31.50 7.68
C GLN A 8 -28.48 32.32 6.57
N LYS A 9 -27.67 32.97 5.73
CA LYS A 9 -28.11 33.62 4.49
C LYS A 9 -28.39 32.53 3.46
N ARG A 10 -29.56 32.60 2.80
CA ARG A 10 -29.93 31.75 1.66
C ARG A 10 -29.73 32.54 0.37
N HIS A 11 -29.00 32.00 -0.60
CA HIS A 11 -29.01 32.48 -1.99
C HIS A 11 -29.67 31.40 -2.86
N CYS A 12 -30.81 31.73 -3.46
CA CYS A 12 -31.45 30.89 -4.47
C CYS A 12 -31.00 31.38 -5.86
N ILE A 13 -30.46 30.50 -6.69
CA ILE A 13 -30.23 30.77 -8.11
C ILE A 13 -31.45 30.23 -8.87
N LEU A 14 -32.23 31.11 -9.50
CA LEU A 14 -33.30 30.73 -10.43
C LEU A 14 -32.68 30.47 -11.81
N TRP A 15 -32.75 29.23 -12.30
CA TRP A 15 -32.67 28.97 -13.74
C TRP A 15 -34.09 28.91 -14.31
N SER A 16 -34.48 29.93 -15.06
CA SER A 16 -35.73 29.93 -15.82
C SER A 16 -35.50 29.23 -17.17
N ILE A 17 -36.00 28.00 -17.30
CA ILE A 17 -36.23 27.36 -18.60
C ILE A 17 -37.74 27.25 -18.79
N LEU A 18 -38.26 27.99 -19.77
CA LEU A 18 -39.63 27.92 -20.26
C LEU A 18 -39.81 26.60 -21.02
N LEU A 19 -40.52 25.64 -20.45
CA LEU A 19 -41.35 24.68 -21.20
C LEU A 19 -42.37 24.04 -20.25
N THR A 20 -43.55 23.81 -20.81
CA THR A 20 -44.83 23.53 -20.15
C THR A 20 -44.87 22.22 -19.36
N GLY A 21 -45.30 22.29 -18.10
CA GLY A 21 -46.00 21.23 -17.37
C GLY A 21 -45.13 20.24 -16.59
N HIS A 22 -45.18 20.34 -15.25
CA HIS A 22 -45.25 19.27 -14.23
C HIS A 22 -44.51 19.65 -12.92
N VAL A 23 -45.13 19.23 -11.82
CA VAL A 23 -44.83 19.29 -10.38
C VAL A 23 -43.39 19.68 -9.97
N ALA A 24 -43.27 20.75 -9.18
CA ALA A 24 -42.04 21.10 -8.46
C ALA A 24 -41.95 20.32 -7.13
N ILE A 25 -40.99 19.42 -7.02
CA ILE A 25 -40.58 18.83 -5.73
C ILE A 25 -39.37 19.62 -5.23
N SER A 26 -39.56 20.37 -4.14
CA SER A 26 -38.47 21.09 -3.46
C SER A 26 -37.70 20.13 -2.56
N HIS A 27 -36.53 19.66 -3.00
CA HIS A 27 -35.54 19.07 -2.09
C HIS A 27 -34.57 20.15 -1.61
N CYS A 28 -34.60 20.44 -0.31
CA CYS A 28 -33.51 21.17 0.36
C CYS A 28 -32.43 20.16 0.72
N VAL A 29 -31.31 20.17 0.00
CA VAL A 29 -30.07 19.52 0.49
C VAL A 29 -29.42 20.48 1.48
N LYS A 30 -29.00 19.98 2.64
CA LYS A 30 -28.21 20.76 3.60
C LYS A 30 -26.79 20.89 3.03
N ASP A 31 -26.31 22.12 2.90
CA ASP A 31 -24.90 22.38 2.60
C ASP A 31 -24.02 21.68 3.64
N PHE A 32 -23.18 20.75 3.19
CA PHE A 32 -22.04 20.25 3.96
C PHE A 32 -20.95 21.33 3.93
N PRO A 33 -20.20 21.53 5.03
CA PRO A 33 -19.07 22.46 5.01
C PRO A 33 -18.00 21.91 4.08
N GLU A 34 -17.59 22.70 3.09
CA GLU A 34 -16.47 22.39 2.19
C GLU A 34 -15.21 22.10 3.03
N SER A 35 -14.79 20.84 3.05
CA SER A 35 -13.48 20.44 3.54
C SER A 35 -12.50 20.46 2.35
N PRO A 36 -11.25 20.91 2.52
CA PRO A 36 -10.25 20.90 1.45
C PRO A 36 -9.71 19.49 1.12
N PHE A 37 -10.42 18.42 1.48
CA PHE A 37 -9.97 17.01 1.42
C PHE A 37 -10.77 16.14 0.43
N GLU A 38 -11.32 16.72 -0.64
CA GLU A 38 -11.69 15.87 -1.77
C GLU A 38 -10.41 15.56 -2.55
N SER A 39 -9.82 14.40 -2.27
CA SER A 39 -9.00 13.73 -3.26
C SER A 39 -9.85 13.60 -4.53
N ASP A 40 -9.23 13.78 -5.71
CA ASP A 40 -9.91 13.64 -7.00
C ASP A 40 -10.60 12.27 -7.20
N ALA A 41 -10.39 11.30 -6.29
CA ALA A 41 -11.17 10.07 -6.20
C ALA A 41 -12.65 10.30 -5.81
N ALA A 42 -12.96 11.28 -4.94
CA ALA A 42 -14.34 11.58 -4.52
C ALA A 42 -15.16 12.24 -5.64
N VAL A 43 -14.51 13.03 -6.51
CA VAL A 43 -15.18 13.70 -7.64
C VAL A 43 -15.46 12.73 -8.79
N LEU A 44 -14.68 11.64 -8.93
CA LEU A 44 -15.01 10.54 -9.83
C LEU A 44 -16.13 9.63 -9.32
N LEU A 45 -16.53 9.75 -8.04
CA LEU A 45 -17.58 8.91 -7.41
C LEU A 45 -18.97 9.56 -7.39
N ALA A 46 -19.12 10.72 -8.03
CA ALA A 46 -20.39 11.45 -8.11
C ALA A 46 -21.06 11.30 -9.49
N ASP A 47 -21.04 10.10 -10.10
CA ASP A 47 -21.95 9.81 -11.21
C ASP A 47 -23.27 9.24 -10.64
N LEU A 48 -24.30 10.07 -10.71
CA LEU A 48 -25.59 9.98 -10.03
C LEU A 48 -26.55 8.94 -10.65
N ASP A 49 -26.07 7.76 -11.09
CA ASP A 49 -26.97 6.82 -11.80
C ASP A 49 -26.77 5.32 -11.52
N GLY A 50 -26.27 4.95 -10.35
CA GLY A 50 -26.38 3.56 -9.86
C GLY A 50 -25.76 2.49 -10.78
N ALA A 51 -24.78 2.88 -11.60
CA ALA A 51 -23.97 1.96 -12.37
C ALA A 51 -22.89 1.38 -11.44
N ASN A 52 -22.69 0.07 -11.52
CA ASN A 52 -21.55 -0.60 -10.92
C ASN A 52 -20.29 -0.09 -11.63
N ASP A 53 -19.66 0.97 -11.14
CA ASP A 53 -18.41 1.43 -11.72
C ASP A 53 -17.35 0.34 -11.57
N PHE A 54 -16.82 -0.10 -12.71
CA PHE A 54 -15.74 -1.06 -12.80
C PHE A 54 -14.44 -0.28 -13.04
N PHE A 55 -13.42 -0.56 -12.24
CA PHE A 55 -12.06 -0.13 -12.53
C PHE A 55 -11.37 -1.18 -13.41
N ILE A 56 -10.61 -0.72 -14.39
CA ILE A 56 -9.84 -1.59 -15.28
C ILE A 56 -8.50 -1.86 -14.62
N ALA A 57 -8.18 -3.13 -14.40
CA ALA A 57 -6.90 -3.58 -13.89
C ALA A 57 -5.78 -3.16 -14.84
N ARG A 58 -4.71 -2.60 -14.27
CA ARG A 58 -3.56 -2.12 -15.03
C ARG A 58 -2.30 -2.86 -14.62
N SER A 59 -1.53 -3.29 -15.62
CA SER A 59 -0.20 -3.87 -15.37
C SER A 59 0.78 -2.81 -14.87
N PRO A 60 1.59 -3.08 -13.83
CA PRO A 60 2.51 -2.10 -13.23
C PRO A 60 3.45 -1.42 -14.23
N ASP A 61 3.94 -2.15 -15.23
CA ASP A 61 4.88 -1.66 -16.26
C ASP A 61 4.28 -0.64 -17.23
N THR A 62 2.96 -0.46 -17.22
CA THR A 62 2.27 0.57 -18.01
C THR A 62 2.09 1.90 -17.27
N VAL A 63 2.47 1.94 -15.98
CA VAL A 63 2.49 3.15 -15.16
C VAL A 63 3.92 3.67 -15.08
N SER A 64 4.11 4.98 -15.27
CA SER A 64 5.42 5.61 -15.22
C SER A 64 6.08 5.46 -13.85
N ASN A 65 7.41 5.55 -13.81
CA ASN A 65 8.21 5.54 -12.58
C ASN A 65 8.22 4.20 -11.82
N LEU A 66 7.83 3.09 -12.45
CA LEU A 66 8.02 1.75 -11.89
C LEU A 66 9.53 1.51 -11.67
N ALA A 67 9.88 1.08 -10.46
CA ALA A 67 11.26 0.98 -9.99
C ALA A 67 11.62 -0.42 -9.49
N ILE A 68 10.66 -1.13 -8.92
CA ILE A 68 10.78 -2.51 -8.47
C ILE A 68 9.51 -3.23 -8.88
N TRP A 69 9.66 -4.44 -9.42
CA TRP A 69 8.56 -5.37 -9.58
C TRP A 69 9.04 -6.81 -9.40
N TYR A 70 8.83 -7.34 -8.19
CA TYR A 70 9.13 -8.75 -7.88
C TYR A 70 7.84 -9.53 -7.81
N LYS A 71 7.71 -10.58 -8.62
CA LYS A 71 6.54 -11.46 -8.60
C LYS A 71 6.99 -12.90 -8.49
N ALA A 72 6.42 -13.66 -7.56
CA ALA A 72 6.88 -15.03 -7.31
C ALA A 72 6.59 -15.94 -8.51
N ASP A 73 5.54 -15.64 -9.28
CA ASP A 73 5.14 -16.38 -10.48
C ASP A 73 6.06 -16.17 -11.70
N SER A 74 7.05 -15.27 -11.63
CA SER A 74 8.14 -15.21 -12.62
C SER A 74 9.36 -16.06 -12.25
N ILE A 75 9.42 -16.59 -11.03
CA ILE A 75 10.51 -17.45 -10.57
C ILE A 75 10.35 -18.85 -11.18
N THR A 76 11.41 -19.36 -11.79
CA THR A 76 11.45 -20.73 -12.34
C THR A 76 12.26 -21.65 -11.42
N LEU A 77 11.64 -22.10 -10.33
CA LEU A 77 12.20 -23.02 -9.34
C LEU A 77 11.16 -24.11 -9.00
N SER A 78 11.59 -25.20 -8.35
CA SER A 78 10.67 -26.23 -7.84
C SER A 78 10.23 -25.89 -6.42
N ASP A 79 9.06 -26.39 -6.00
CA ASP A 79 8.62 -26.25 -4.60
C ASP A 79 9.71 -26.72 -3.60
N GLY A 80 10.07 -25.84 -2.67
CA GLY A 80 11.09 -26.09 -1.65
C GLY A 80 12.51 -25.67 -2.04
N ASP A 81 12.76 -25.24 -3.27
CA ASP A 81 14.08 -24.76 -3.69
C ASP A 81 14.39 -23.38 -3.05
N PRO A 82 15.66 -23.11 -2.71
CA PRO A 82 16.06 -21.81 -2.19
C PRO A 82 16.10 -20.75 -3.29
N VAL A 83 15.63 -19.55 -2.96
CA VAL A 83 15.60 -18.40 -3.87
C VAL A 83 16.87 -17.58 -3.68
N LEU A 84 17.87 -17.83 -4.53
CA LEU A 84 19.11 -17.03 -4.57
C LEU A 84 18.86 -15.63 -5.16
N THR A 85 18.02 -15.54 -6.19
CA THR A 85 17.74 -14.29 -6.92
C THR A 85 16.26 -14.18 -7.20
N TRP A 86 15.69 -13.01 -6.92
CA TRP A 86 14.36 -12.62 -7.33
C TRP A 86 14.50 -11.53 -8.38
N THR A 87 14.25 -11.89 -9.64
CA THR A 87 14.40 -11.00 -10.79
C THR A 87 13.44 -9.82 -10.72
N ASP A 88 13.92 -8.63 -11.04
CA ASP A 88 13.14 -7.41 -11.17
C ASP A 88 12.49 -7.31 -12.56
N ASP A 89 11.18 -7.50 -12.61
CA ASP A 89 10.38 -7.40 -13.83
C ASP A 89 10.05 -5.95 -14.22
N SER A 90 10.49 -4.94 -13.46
CA SER A 90 10.23 -3.52 -13.79
C SER A 90 11.00 -3.00 -15.00
N GLY A 91 12.04 -3.72 -15.42
CA GLY A 91 13.01 -3.25 -16.42
C GLY A 91 14.08 -2.31 -15.86
N SER A 92 14.09 -2.04 -14.54
CA SER A 92 15.11 -1.21 -13.89
C SER A 92 16.38 -2.00 -13.52
N GLY A 93 16.34 -3.33 -13.57
CA GLY A 93 17.50 -4.18 -13.27
C GLY A 93 17.87 -4.21 -11.79
N ASN A 94 16.92 -3.94 -10.91
CA ASN A 94 17.10 -3.96 -9.46
C ASN A 94 16.88 -5.37 -8.91
N ASP A 95 17.55 -6.40 -9.45
CA ASP A 95 17.35 -7.78 -8.97
C ASP A 95 17.68 -7.89 -7.47
N ALA A 96 16.82 -8.58 -6.70
CA ALA A 96 17.09 -8.85 -5.29
C ALA A 96 17.86 -10.17 -5.13
N VAL A 97 18.89 -10.18 -4.29
CA VAL A 97 19.79 -11.33 -4.13
C VAL A 97 19.96 -11.68 -2.66
N SER A 98 20.00 -12.98 -2.34
CA SER A 98 20.45 -13.52 -1.06
C SER A 98 21.69 -14.38 -1.24
N GLY A 99 22.86 -13.76 -1.12
CA GLY A 99 24.16 -14.41 -1.42
C GLY A 99 24.58 -15.48 -0.39
N THR A 100 23.91 -15.56 0.76
CA THR A 100 24.25 -16.50 1.84
C THR A 100 23.21 -17.60 1.86
N VAL A 101 23.62 -18.86 1.63
CA VAL A 101 22.71 -20.02 1.54
C VAL A 101 21.78 -20.17 2.75
N GLY A 102 22.25 -19.86 3.96
CA GLY A 102 21.43 -19.94 5.16
C GLY A 102 20.35 -18.85 5.27
N MET A 103 20.46 -17.76 4.51
CA MET A 103 19.54 -16.61 4.54
C MET A 103 18.64 -16.57 3.30
N GLN A 104 18.64 -17.65 2.50
CA GLN A 104 17.88 -17.72 1.27
C GLN A 104 16.45 -18.14 1.59
N PRO A 105 15.44 -17.33 1.22
CA PRO A 105 14.07 -17.74 1.39
C PRO A 105 13.72 -18.91 0.47
N VAL A 106 12.58 -19.54 0.73
CA VAL A 106 12.17 -20.77 0.04
C VAL A 106 11.07 -20.48 -0.97
N PHE A 107 11.20 -21.02 -2.18
CA PHE A 107 10.13 -20.95 -3.18
C PHE A 107 9.03 -21.94 -2.83
N LYS A 108 7.78 -21.47 -2.79
CA LYS A 108 6.60 -22.30 -2.47
C LYS A 108 5.57 -22.20 -3.58
N GLU A 109 5.17 -23.35 -4.13
CA GLU A 109 4.12 -23.41 -5.17
C GLU A 109 2.71 -23.40 -4.58
N ASN A 110 1.71 -22.98 -5.35
CA ASN A 110 0.28 -23.08 -5.01
C ASN A 110 -0.11 -22.45 -3.65
N GLN A 111 0.42 -21.26 -3.34
CA GLN A 111 0.18 -20.59 -2.06
C GLN A 111 -1.01 -19.64 -2.07
N ILE A 112 -1.32 -19.03 -3.22
CA ILE A 112 -2.44 -18.09 -3.37
C ILE A 112 -3.00 -18.14 -4.79
N ASN A 113 -4.28 -18.48 -4.94
CA ASN A 113 -4.94 -18.59 -6.25
C ASN A 113 -4.13 -19.43 -7.27
N ASP A 114 -3.61 -20.59 -6.82
CA ASP A 114 -2.73 -21.49 -7.59
C ASP A 114 -1.39 -20.87 -8.05
N LEU A 115 -1.05 -19.67 -7.56
CA LEU A 115 0.22 -18.99 -7.80
C LEU A 115 1.22 -19.24 -6.66
N PRO A 116 2.54 -19.22 -6.96
CA PRO A 116 3.57 -19.38 -5.96
C PRO A 116 3.77 -18.15 -5.07
N ALA A 117 4.56 -18.32 -4.02
CA ALA A 117 5.06 -17.27 -3.14
C ALA A 117 6.50 -17.57 -2.69
N VAL A 118 7.20 -16.54 -2.21
CA VAL A 118 8.51 -16.66 -1.55
C VAL A 118 8.27 -16.66 -0.04
N GLN A 119 8.66 -17.75 0.62
CA GLN A 119 8.51 -17.97 2.06
C GLN A 119 9.76 -17.55 2.82
N LEU A 120 9.57 -16.79 3.89
CA LEU A 120 10.60 -16.35 4.82
C LEU A 120 10.32 -16.92 6.21
N ASP A 121 11.35 -17.45 6.86
CA ASP A 121 11.21 -18.24 8.09
C ASP A 121 11.22 -17.44 9.40
N GLY A 122 11.45 -16.13 9.34
CA GLY A 122 11.51 -15.27 10.52
C GLY A 122 12.81 -15.34 11.32
N ILE A 123 13.82 -16.10 10.89
CA ILE A 123 15.08 -16.32 11.59
C ILE A 123 16.19 -15.46 10.99
N ASP A 124 16.55 -15.71 9.73
CA ASP A 124 17.68 -15.05 9.07
C ASP A 124 17.46 -14.73 7.59
N ASP A 125 16.35 -15.18 7.00
CA ASP A 125 16.01 -14.89 5.61
C ASP A 125 16.01 -13.38 5.29
N GLU A 126 16.62 -13.04 4.16
CA GLU A 126 16.58 -11.70 3.56
C GLU A 126 16.87 -11.77 2.06
N MET A 127 16.33 -10.80 1.32
CA MET A 127 16.76 -10.51 -0.05
C MET A 127 17.12 -9.03 -0.14
N VAL A 128 18.18 -8.73 -0.88
CA VAL A 128 18.74 -7.37 -0.97
C VAL A 128 18.85 -6.96 -2.42
N SER A 129 18.18 -5.87 -2.79
CA SER A 129 18.34 -5.21 -4.08
C SER A 129 19.33 -4.07 -3.98
N THR A 130 19.87 -3.65 -5.13
CA THR A 130 20.57 -2.36 -5.25
C THR A 130 19.74 -1.20 -4.71
N ASP A 131 20.43 -0.10 -4.43
CA ASP A 131 19.79 1.14 -4.01
C ASP A 131 18.79 1.63 -5.06
N VAL A 132 17.57 1.93 -4.61
CA VAL A 132 16.49 2.47 -5.45
C VAL A 132 16.15 3.86 -4.95
N ALA A 133 16.63 4.87 -5.67
CA ALA A 133 16.34 6.26 -5.34
C ALA A 133 14.87 6.61 -5.55
N PHE A 134 14.27 7.30 -4.58
CA PHE A 134 12.91 7.84 -4.66
C PHE A 134 12.85 9.16 -3.89
N ASP A 135 11.71 9.86 -3.99
CA ASP A 135 11.45 11.09 -3.22
C ASP A 135 10.06 11.02 -2.61
N SER A 136 9.04 11.19 -3.47
CA SER A 136 7.69 10.65 -3.26
C SER A 136 7.66 9.18 -3.72
N HIS A 137 6.72 8.36 -3.26
CA HIS A 137 6.66 6.96 -3.70
C HIS A 137 5.31 6.33 -3.44
N THR A 138 5.06 5.24 -4.18
CA THR A 138 3.99 4.29 -3.90
C THR A 138 4.58 2.89 -3.91
N VAL A 139 4.35 2.13 -2.85
CA VAL A 139 4.80 0.74 -2.72
C VAL A 139 3.61 -0.15 -2.39
N PHE A 140 3.56 -1.32 -3.04
CA PHE A 140 2.59 -2.38 -2.78
C PHE A 140 3.31 -3.65 -2.37
N PHE A 141 2.67 -4.45 -1.53
CA PHE A 141 2.94 -5.87 -1.47
C PHE A 141 1.65 -6.68 -1.47
N VAL A 142 1.78 -7.94 -1.88
CA VAL A 142 0.83 -9.02 -1.60
C VAL A 142 1.52 -10.04 -0.71
N ALA A 143 1.12 -10.12 0.55
CA ALA A 143 1.79 -10.96 1.54
C ALA A 143 0.84 -11.46 2.62
N ARG A 144 1.22 -12.56 3.27
CA ARG A 144 0.66 -13.02 4.54
C ARG A 144 1.78 -13.19 5.56
N PHE A 145 1.49 -12.94 6.83
CA PHE A 145 2.43 -13.22 7.91
C PHE A 145 1.92 -14.37 8.75
N THR A 146 2.85 -15.18 9.24
CA THR A 146 2.55 -16.19 10.27
C THR A 146 2.91 -15.59 11.62
N LYS A 147 2.10 -15.91 12.63
CA LYS A 147 2.34 -15.41 13.97
C LYS A 147 3.57 -16.10 14.56
N PRO A 148 4.66 -15.37 14.85
CA PRO A 148 5.90 -16.01 15.28
C PRO A 148 5.73 -16.71 16.62
N PHE A 149 5.29 -16.00 17.67
CA PHE A 149 5.26 -16.52 19.04
C PHE A 149 4.26 -15.75 19.93
N PRO A 150 3.79 -16.34 21.05
CA PRO A 150 3.15 -15.57 22.10
C PRO A 150 4.18 -14.76 22.93
N GLY A 151 3.83 -13.54 23.35
CA GLY A 151 4.43 -12.91 24.54
C GLY A 151 5.45 -11.77 24.35
N SER A 152 5.56 -11.15 23.18
CA SER A 152 6.24 -9.86 23.03
C SER A 152 5.68 -9.06 21.84
N ASP A 153 5.75 -7.73 21.89
CA ASP A 153 5.54 -6.90 20.72
C ASP A 153 6.65 -7.20 19.70
N PHE A 154 6.27 -7.39 18.44
CA PHE A 154 7.23 -7.78 17.41
C PHE A 154 6.91 -7.14 16.07
N ARG A 155 7.94 -6.70 15.33
CA ARG A 155 7.82 -6.09 14.00
C ARG A 155 8.50 -6.99 12.98
N MET A 156 7.82 -7.21 11.85
CA MET A 156 8.21 -8.13 10.78
C MET A 156 8.22 -7.39 9.44
N ASN A 157 9.39 -6.92 9.00
CA ASN A 157 9.46 -6.09 7.80
C ASN A 157 9.38 -6.91 6.53
N VAL A 158 8.28 -6.72 5.78
CA VAL A 158 8.16 -7.24 4.42
C VAL A 158 9.14 -6.50 3.53
N ILE A 159 9.10 -5.17 3.55
CA ILE A 159 10.04 -4.30 2.84
C ILE A 159 10.53 -3.19 3.74
N SER A 160 11.80 -2.81 3.57
CA SER A 160 12.33 -1.60 4.20
C SER A 160 13.46 -0.97 3.40
N LYS A 161 13.54 0.34 3.50
CA LYS A 161 14.68 1.13 3.03
C LYS A 161 14.95 2.26 4.02
N HIS A 162 16.22 2.52 4.28
CA HIS A 162 16.68 3.49 5.25
C HIS A 162 17.72 4.39 4.61
N HIS A 163 17.87 5.61 5.09
CA HIS A 163 18.98 6.49 4.69
C HIS A 163 20.17 6.33 5.64
N ASN A 164 21.34 6.84 5.22
CA ASN A 164 22.53 6.91 6.07
C ASN A 164 22.42 7.96 7.20
N VAL A 165 21.51 8.94 7.06
CA VAL A 165 21.14 9.85 8.14
C VAL A 165 20.12 9.13 9.04
N PRO A 166 20.32 9.16 10.37
CA PRO A 166 19.38 8.55 11.30
C PRO A 166 17.93 8.94 11.00
N ASN A 167 17.05 7.94 11.15
CA ASN A 167 15.60 8.09 11.14
C ASN A 167 14.94 8.50 9.81
N HIS A 168 15.63 8.66 8.68
CA HIS A 168 14.97 8.71 7.36
C HIS A 168 14.75 7.29 6.86
N SER A 169 13.50 6.89 6.61
CA SER A 169 13.21 5.52 6.17
C SER A 169 11.77 5.35 5.73
N THR A 170 11.58 4.36 4.88
CA THR A 170 10.26 3.84 4.53
C THR A 170 10.22 2.34 4.79
N ALA A 171 9.10 1.84 5.32
CA ALA A 171 8.90 0.42 5.52
C ALA A 171 7.41 0.07 5.53
N LEU A 172 7.06 -1.01 4.84
CA LEU A 172 5.80 -1.70 5.05
C LEU A 172 6.07 -3.02 5.75
N TYR A 173 5.31 -3.28 6.81
CA TYR A 173 5.54 -4.42 7.69
C TYR A 173 4.27 -4.88 8.38
N PHE A 174 4.34 -6.10 8.89
CA PHE A 174 3.37 -6.56 9.87
C PHE A 174 3.96 -6.39 11.27
N ASN A 175 3.11 -6.15 12.25
CA ASN A 175 3.52 -6.17 13.65
C ASN A 175 2.48 -6.85 14.53
N TRP A 176 2.98 -7.43 15.59
CA TRP A 176 2.23 -8.12 16.62
C TRP A 176 2.37 -7.37 17.94
N ARG A 177 1.32 -7.38 18.76
CA ARG A 177 1.33 -6.83 20.12
C ARG A 177 1.05 -7.90 21.17
N ASN A 178 1.57 -7.67 22.36
CA ASN A 178 1.41 -8.53 23.52
C ASN A 178 -0.04 -8.89 23.87
N ASP A 179 -0.99 -8.04 23.53
CA ASP A 179 -2.43 -8.23 23.77
C ASP A 179 -3.10 -9.19 22.79
N GLY A 180 -2.37 -9.67 21.78
CA GLY A 180 -2.91 -10.56 20.76
C GLY A 180 -3.29 -9.87 19.45
N SER A 181 -3.19 -8.55 19.37
CA SER A 181 -3.53 -7.80 18.16
C SER A 181 -2.37 -7.78 17.16
N SER A 182 -2.73 -7.76 15.88
CA SER A 182 -1.78 -7.65 14.76
C SER A 182 -2.23 -6.61 13.75
N PHE A 183 -1.25 -5.98 13.11
CA PHE A 183 -1.46 -4.85 12.20
C PHE A 183 -0.58 -5.00 10.96
N ALA A 184 -1.09 -4.58 9.81
CA ALA A 184 -0.24 -4.16 8.70
C ALA A 184 -0.03 -2.66 8.84
N THR A 185 1.22 -2.24 8.76
CA THR A 185 1.65 -0.91 9.15
C THR A 185 2.60 -0.32 8.13
N PHE A 186 2.40 0.96 7.84
CA PHE A 186 3.30 1.79 7.08
C PHE A 186 4.04 2.71 8.04
N ARG A 187 5.36 2.67 7.94
CA ARG A 187 6.21 3.70 8.52
C ARG A 187 6.85 4.51 7.41
N ASN A 188 6.71 5.82 7.50
CA ASN A 188 7.40 6.76 6.65
C ASN A 188 7.99 7.88 7.49
N SER A 189 9.27 8.18 7.31
CA SER A 189 9.93 9.25 8.05
C SER A 189 10.80 10.07 7.11
N VAL A 190 10.47 11.35 7.01
CA VAL A 190 10.99 12.28 5.99
C VAL A 190 12.23 13.05 6.44
N ASP A 191 12.37 13.30 7.74
CA ASP A 191 13.49 14.06 8.31
C ASP A 191 14.00 13.48 9.66
N GLY A 192 13.45 12.33 10.06
CA GLY A 192 13.77 11.70 11.32
C GLY A 192 13.16 12.32 12.58
N ALA A 193 12.46 13.44 12.45
CA ALA A 193 11.68 14.10 13.50
C ALA A 193 10.17 13.95 13.25
N THR A 194 9.77 13.85 11.99
CA THR A 194 8.40 13.68 11.53
C THR A 194 8.20 12.26 11.02
N GLU A 195 7.73 11.41 11.94
CA GLU A 195 7.46 10.01 11.66
C GLU A 195 5.95 9.79 11.51
N PHE A 196 5.56 9.22 10.39
CA PHE A 196 4.26 8.58 10.22
C PHE A 196 4.39 7.11 10.60
N PHE A 197 3.55 6.65 11.53
CA PHE A 197 3.36 5.25 11.87
C PHE A 197 1.86 5.01 11.92
N ALA A 198 1.32 4.32 10.94
CA ALA A 198 -0.08 3.97 10.94
C ALA A 198 -0.33 2.60 10.34
N GLY A 199 -1.40 1.97 10.81
CA GLY A 199 -1.77 0.64 10.39
C GLY A 199 -3.17 0.31 10.82
N ARG A 200 -3.71 -0.75 10.22
CA ARG A 200 -5.02 -1.29 10.56
C ARG A 200 -4.88 -2.74 10.98
N SER A 201 -5.79 -3.17 11.85
CA SER A 201 -5.80 -4.53 12.37
C SER A 201 -5.96 -5.52 11.23
N VAL A 202 -5.14 -6.57 11.25
CA VAL A 202 -5.16 -7.69 10.31
C VAL A 202 -4.98 -8.99 11.09
N ASN A 203 -5.44 -10.11 10.55
CA ASN A 203 -5.24 -11.42 11.13
C ASN A 203 -4.01 -12.11 10.53
N PRO A 204 -3.29 -12.93 11.32
CA PRO A 204 -2.26 -13.81 10.79
C PRO A 204 -2.86 -14.84 9.83
N ASP A 205 -2.00 -15.42 8.99
CA ASP A 205 -2.33 -16.48 8.04
C ASP A 205 -3.40 -16.08 7.00
N GLN A 206 -3.59 -14.78 6.81
CA GLN A 206 -4.43 -14.18 5.77
C GLN A 206 -3.59 -13.34 4.81
N TRP A 207 -3.95 -13.39 3.53
CA TRP A 207 -3.31 -12.63 2.46
C TRP A 207 -3.92 -11.24 2.37
N TYR A 208 -3.07 -10.23 2.21
CA TYR A 208 -3.47 -8.83 2.09
C TYR A 208 -2.79 -8.18 0.91
N ILE A 209 -3.50 -7.25 0.27
CA ILE A 209 -2.90 -6.22 -0.59
C ILE A 209 -2.65 -5.01 0.30
N VAL A 210 -1.41 -4.59 0.46
CA VAL A 210 -1.07 -3.40 1.27
C VAL A 210 -0.35 -2.40 0.40
N ALA A 211 -0.85 -1.16 0.37
CA ALA A 211 -0.22 -0.04 -0.31
C ALA A 211 0.22 1.03 0.69
N GLY A 212 1.46 1.48 0.59
CA GLY A 212 1.97 2.67 1.25
C GLY A 212 2.25 3.76 0.22
N THR A 213 1.73 4.96 0.45
CA THR A 213 1.90 6.12 -0.45
C THR A 213 2.51 7.27 0.32
N PHE A 214 3.38 8.04 -0.33
CA PHE A 214 3.85 9.32 0.15
C PHE A 214 3.92 10.30 -1.01
N ASN A 215 3.11 11.35 -0.98
CA ASN A 215 3.01 12.33 -2.09
C ASN A 215 3.92 13.56 -1.92
N GLY A 216 4.89 13.51 -0.98
CA GLY A 216 5.72 14.65 -0.58
C GLY A 216 5.13 15.49 0.56
N ILE A 217 3.85 15.29 0.91
CA ILE A 217 3.15 16.04 1.96
C ILE A 217 2.42 15.11 2.92
N ILE A 218 1.72 14.10 2.40
CA ILE A 218 0.88 13.17 3.15
C ILE A 218 1.37 11.76 2.89
N SER A 219 1.46 10.97 3.97
CA SER A 219 1.68 9.53 3.92
C SER A 219 0.34 8.82 4.18
N SER A 220 -0.01 7.83 3.36
CA SER A 220 -1.25 7.05 3.53
C SER A 220 -0.98 5.56 3.39
N ILE A 221 -1.73 4.76 4.15
CA ILE A 221 -1.76 3.30 4.03
C ILE A 221 -3.14 2.84 3.58
N PHE A 222 -3.15 1.95 2.59
CA PHE A 222 -4.33 1.25 2.12
C PHE A 222 -4.15 -0.25 2.36
N ILE A 223 -5.23 -0.91 2.76
CA ILE A 223 -5.26 -2.36 2.92
C ILE A 223 -6.50 -2.87 2.18
N ASP A 224 -6.31 -3.86 1.31
CA ASP A 224 -7.35 -4.45 0.47
C ASP A 224 -8.18 -3.37 -0.27
N GLY A 225 -7.49 -2.34 -0.80
CA GLY A 225 -8.08 -1.25 -1.56
C GLY A 225 -8.83 -0.19 -0.75
N GLU A 226 -8.90 -0.31 0.58
CA GLU A 226 -9.51 0.68 1.47
C GLU A 226 -8.45 1.53 2.17
N LEU A 227 -8.70 2.84 2.29
CA LEU A 227 -7.86 3.72 3.11
C LEU A 227 -7.94 3.27 4.57
N ALA A 228 -6.80 2.82 5.11
CA ALA A 228 -6.69 2.40 6.50
C ALA A 228 -6.36 3.59 7.41
N ASP A 229 -5.42 4.44 6.99
CA ASP A 229 -5.08 5.67 7.71
C ASP A 229 -4.27 6.63 6.80
N ALA A 230 -4.22 7.91 7.18
CA ALA A 230 -3.42 8.93 6.54
C ALA A 230 -2.82 9.88 7.57
N SER A 231 -1.62 10.38 7.30
CA SER A 231 -0.99 11.38 8.14
C SER A 231 -1.71 12.72 8.02
N ASP A 232 -1.60 13.56 9.05
CA ASP A 232 -1.65 15.01 8.85
C ASP A 232 -0.51 15.45 7.92
N SER A 233 -0.34 16.76 7.68
CA SER A 233 0.79 17.23 6.87
C SER A 233 2.13 16.78 7.47
N ASN A 234 2.81 15.89 6.78
CA ASN A 234 4.15 15.37 7.06
C ASN A 234 5.03 15.64 5.83
N ALA A 235 5.25 16.92 5.54
CA ALA A 235 6.00 17.36 4.37
C ALA A 235 7.50 17.27 4.60
N GLY A 236 8.21 16.75 3.61
CA GLY A 236 9.65 16.59 3.65
C GLY A 236 10.14 15.83 2.43
N VAL A 237 11.44 15.58 2.36
CA VAL A 237 12.09 14.98 1.19
C VAL A 237 12.84 13.74 1.65
N ILE A 238 12.48 12.58 1.12
CA ILE A 238 13.22 11.34 1.37
C ILE A 238 14.24 11.17 0.25
N ASN A 239 15.22 12.06 0.18
CA ASN A 239 16.31 11.96 -0.79
C ASN A 239 17.26 10.85 -0.35
N ASP A 240 16.97 9.59 -0.71
CA ASP A 240 17.83 8.46 -0.39
C ASP A 240 18.47 7.85 -1.65
N THR A 241 19.80 7.86 -1.66
CA THR A 241 20.64 7.32 -2.76
C THR A 241 21.80 6.47 -2.24
N SER A 242 21.73 5.94 -1.00
CA SER A 242 22.92 5.36 -0.36
C SER A 242 22.74 4.01 0.33
N PHE A 243 21.52 3.49 0.40
CA PHE A 243 21.22 2.29 1.18
C PHE A 243 20.38 1.29 0.39
N PRO A 244 20.69 -0.02 0.46
CA PRO A 244 19.96 -1.03 -0.30
C PRO A 244 18.46 -1.09 0.03
N PHE A 245 17.67 -1.59 -0.92
CA PHE A 245 16.29 -1.98 -0.67
C PHE A 245 16.26 -3.40 -0.10
N TYR A 246 15.68 -3.56 1.09
CA TYR A 246 15.61 -4.83 1.80
C TYR A 246 14.22 -5.45 1.74
N ILE A 247 14.18 -6.76 1.51
CA ILE A 247 13.01 -7.60 1.62
C ILE A 247 13.24 -8.57 2.77
N GLY A 248 12.25 -8.75 3.63
CA GLY A 248 12.27 -9.74 4.70
C GLY A 248 12.92 -9.31 6.00
N ARG A 249 13.50 -8.11 6.06
CA ARG A 249 14.05 -7.56 7.30
C ARG A 249 14.11 -6.04 7.33
N ASN A 250 14.43 -5.50 8.50
CA ASN A 250 14.79 -4.10 8.62
C ASN A 250 16.20 -3.84 8.06
N ALA A 251 16.39 -2.76 7.31
CA ALA A 251 17.69 -2.40 6.77
C ALA A 251 18.74 -2.09 7.86
N ASN A 252 18.30 -1.55 9.01
CA ASN A 252 19.18 -1.06 10.08
C ASN A 252 19.30 -2.01 11.29
N THR A 253 18.55 -3.13 11.34
CA THR A 253 18.63 -4.11 12.43
C THR A 253 18.28 -5.52 11.97
N LEU A 254 18.89 -6.52 12.61
CA LEU A 254 18.60 -7.94 12.37
C LEU A 254 17.40 -8.45 13.17
N ALA A 255 16.80 -7.63 14.04
CA ALA A 255 15.74 -8.07 14.96
C ALA A 255 14.34 -8.16 14.34
N HIS A 256 14.10 -7.50 13.21
CA HIS A 256 12.75 -7.35 12.65
C HIS A 256 12.57 -8.18 11.38
N ARG A 257 12.82 -9.48 11.51
CA ARG A 257 12.72 -10.50 10.46
C ARG A 257 11.27 -10.79 10.13
N PHE A 258 10.98 -11.00 8.86
CA PHE A 258 9.66 -11.36 8.40
C PHE A 258 9.49 -12.87 8.44
N GLU A 259 8.39 -13.31 9.06
CA GLU A 259 7.93 -14.69 9.06
C GLU A 259 6.62 -14.75 8.30
N GLY A 260 6.62 -15.42 7.15
CA GLY A 260 5.46 -15.46 6.27
C GLY A 260 5.84 -15.61 4.81
N GLU A 261 4.94 -15.19 3.94
CA GLU A 261 5.06 -15.39 2.50
C GLU A 261 4.71 -14.13 1.73
N ILE A 262 5.47 -13.90 0.66
CA ILE A 262 5.33 -12.75 -0.23
C ILE A 262 5.06 -13.26 -1.64
N ALA A 263 3.94 -12.86 -2.24
CA ALA A 263 3.59 -13.21 -3.61
C ALA A 263 4.07 -12.16 -4.62
N GLU A 264 3.95 -10.87 -4.28
CA GLU A 264 4.33 -9.77 -5.18
C GLU A 264 4.75 -8.51 -4.40
N ILE A 265 5.72 -7.78 -4.92
CA ILE A 265 6.15 -6.44 -4.46
C ILE A 265 6.23 -5.53 -5.68
N ILE A 266 5.63 -4.35 -5.58
CA ILE A 266 5.68 -3.32 -6.63
C ILE A 266 6.11 -2.01 -5.97
N MET A 267 7.04 -1.28 -6.56
CA MET A 267 7.41 0.06 -6.10
C MET A 267 7.53 1.03 -7.26
N PHE A 268 6.89 2.18 -7.09
CA PHE A 268 7.07 3.37 -7.91
C PHE A 268 7.93 4.38 -7.17
N ARG A 269 8.94 4.95 -7.84
CA ARG A 269 9.87 5.95 -7.27
C ARG A 269 9.29 7.37 -7.16
N GLU A 270 8.03 7.52 -7.55
CA GLU A 270 7.22 8.72 -7.40
C GLU A 270 5.80 8.30 -6.96
N HIS A 271 5.07 9.21 -6.33
CA HIS A 271 3.66 9.02 -6.03
C HIS A 271 2.83 8.92 -7.32
N ILE A 272 2.12 7.81 -7.49
CA ILE A 272 1.15 7.61 -8.59
C ILE A 272 -0.20 8.21 -8.23
N SER A 273 -1.04 8.53 -9.23
CA SER A 273 -2.40 9.03 -8.97
C SER A 273 -3.27 7.98 -8.25
N ASP A 274 -4.31 8.45 -7.55
CA ASP A 274 -5.30 7.56 -6.92
C ASP A 274 -5.93 6.59 -7.92
N GLN A 275 -6.20 7.06 -9.15
CA GLN A 275 -6.69 6.22 -10.22
C GLN A 275 -5.69 5.08 -10.52
N HIS A 276 -4.42 5.38 -10.78
CA HIS A 276 -3.44 4.33 -11.06
C HIS A 276 -3.26 3.40 -9.86
N ARG A 277 -3.30 3.91 -8.62
CA ARG A 277 -3.27 3.07 -7.41
C ARG A 277 -4.41 2.05 -7.41
N VAL A 278 -5.65 2.49 -7.65
CA VAL A 278 -6.83 1.61 -7.74
C VAL A 278 -6.71 0.61 -8.89
N GLU A 279 -6.21 1.03 -10.05
CA GLU A 279 -6.01 0.14 -11.20
C GLU A 279 -4.94 -0.95 -10.92
N ILE A 280 -3.87 -0.63 -10.17
CA ILE A 280 -2.88 -1.62 -9.69
C ILE A 280 -3.48 -2.53 -8.62
N GLU A 281 -4.27 -2.00 -7.69
CA GLU A 281 -5.01 -2.80 -6.70
C GLU A 281 -5.93 -3.80 -7.41
N CYS A 282 -6.65 -3.39 -8.46
CA CYS A 282 -7.45 -4.29 -9.29
C CYS A 282 -6.62 -5.37 -9.98
N TYR A 283 -5.44 -5.04 -10.51
CA TYR A 283 -4.52 -6.04 -11.06
C TYR A 283 -4.15 -7.09 -10.02
N LEU A 284 -3.76 -6.67 -8.81
CA LEU A 284 -3.42 -7.60 -7.72
C LEU A 284 -4.63 -8.40 -7.23
N GLY A 285 -5.78 -7.76 -7.06
CA GLY A 285 -7.02 -8.38 -6.60
C GLY A 285 -7.52 -9.47 -7.56
N LEU A 286 -7.50 -9.19 -8.87
CA LEU A 286 -7.87 -10.17 -9.89
C LEU A 286 -6.84 -11.30 -10.01
N LYS A 287 -5.54 -10.98 -9.97
CA LYS A 287 -4.46 -11.98 -10.08
C LYS A 287 -4.47 -12.96 -8.92
N TYR A 288 -4.68 -12.47 -7.70
CA TYR A 288 -4.60 -13.25 -6.47
C TYR A 288 -5.96 -13.67 -5.89
N ALA A 289 -7.05 -13.39 -6.60
CA ALA A 289 -8.43 -13.63 -6.14
C ALA A 289 -8.72 -13.03 -4.75
N LEU A 290 -8.18 -11.84 -4.48
CA LEU A 290 -8.38 -11.11 -3.24
C LEU A 290 -9.54 -10.10 -3.39
N PRO A 291 -10.45 -10.02 -2.41
CA PRO A 291 -11.59 -9.13 -2.48
C PRO A 291 -11.16 -7.66 -2.35
N LEU A 292 -11.86 -6.79 -3.09
CA LEU A 292 -11.70 -5.34 -3.05
C LEU A 292 -13.07 -4.69 -2.87
N PRO A 293 -13.16 -3.46 -2.30
CA PRO A 293 -14.41 -2.75 -2.09
C PRO A 293 -15.04 -2.24 -3.40
N HIS A 294 -14.26 -2.19 -4.48
CA HIS A 294 -14.67 -1.75 -5.81
C HIS A 294 -14.62 -2.93 -6.80
N ASN A 295 -15.41 -2.84 -7.87
CA ASN A 295 -15.44 -3.90 -8.88
C ASN A 295 -14.27 -3.73 -9.86
N CYS A 296 -13.59 -4.83 -10.18
CA CYS A 296 -12.43 -4.84 -11.08
C CYS A 296 -12.71 -5.68 -12.33
N THR A 297 -12.13 -5.27 -13.45
CA THR A 297 -12.16 -6.03 -14.72
C THR A 297 -10.81 -5.93 -15.45
N TYR A 298 -10.58 -6.75 -16.46
CA TYR A 298 -9.38 -6.72 -17.31
C TYR A 298 -9.54 -5.79 -18.51
#